data_AF-A0A5B7FSJ9-F1
#
_entry.id   AF-A0A5B7FSJ9-F1
#
_cell.length_a   1.000
_cell.length_b   1.000
_cell.length_c   1.000
_cell.angle_alpha   90.00
_cell.angle_beta   90.00
_cell.angle_gamma   90.00
#
_symmetry.space_group_name_H-M   'P 1'
#
loop_
_entity.id
_entity.type
_entity.pdbx_description
1 polymer ?
#
loop_
_entity_poly.entity_id
_entity_poly.type
_entity_poly.pdbx_seq_one_letter_code
_entity_poly.pdbx_strand_id
1 'polypeptide(L)'
;MYNNYSCNVNHQTPTATPDYLHMVALRGNSSLATLLLLAGFKLWSADWLNGIFTPGTLMSRLATVRLQPLTLADLCRIHIRQWLGERLRVSLEGSSLPTRVVRFLMLEGVEVDL
;
A
#
# COMPACT_ATOMS: atom_id res chain seq x y z
N MET A 1 4.99 -25.92 -2.18
CA MET A 1 3.97 -24.95 -2.63
C MET A 1 4.58 -23.55 -2.49
N TYR A 2 4.96 -22.92 -3.60
CA TYR A 2 5.46 -21.55 -3.57
C TYR A 2 4.26 -20.60 -3.55
N ASN A 3 4.14 -19.87 -2.45
CA ASN A 3 3.06 -18.91 -2.25
C ASN A 3 3.33 -17.67 -3.11
N ASN A 4 2.63 -17.57 -4.25
CA ASN A 4 2.62 -16.41 -5.14
C ASN A 4 1.84 -15.26 -4.47
N TYR A 5 2.50 -14.42 -3.69
CA TYR A 5 1.85 -13.28 -3.04
C TYR A 5 2.38 -11.95 -3.58
N SER A 6 1.88 -11.57 -4.75
CA SER A 6 1.78 -10.17 -5.14
C SER A 6 0.33 -9.91 -5.57
N CYS A 7 -0.47 -9.42 -4.63
CA CYS A 7 -1.88 -9.10 -4.89
C CYS A 7 -1.98 -7.64 -5.34
N ASN A 8 -2.80 -7.39 -6.36
CA ASN A 8 -3.09 -6.02 -6.77
C ASN A 8 -3.96 -5.33 -5.70
N VAL A 9 -3.35 -4.44 -4.92
CA VAL A 9 -4.03 -3.66 -3.87
C VAL A 9 -5.07 -2.66 -4.41
N ASN A 10 -5.07 -2.41 -5.73
CA ASN A 10 -6.03 -1.56 -6.42
C ASN A 10 -7.09 -2.36 -7.17
N HIS A 11 -7.22 -3.66 -6.89
CA HIS A 11 -8.23 -4.49 -7.55
C HIS A 11 -9.63 -4.00 -7.16
N GLN A 12 -10.38 -3.53 -8.15
CA GLN A 12 -11.79 -3.15 -8.01
C GLN A 12 -12.62 -4.28 -8.60
N THR A 13 -13.47 -4.93 -7.80
CA THR A 13 -14.54 -5.75 -8.35
C THR A 13 -15.77 -4.88 -8.59
N PRO A 14 -16.55 -5.11 -9.66
CA PRO A 14 -17.76 -4.32 -9.96
C PRO A 14 -18.80 -4.30 -8.83
N THR A 15 -18.71 -5.23 -7.87
CA THR A 15 -19.59 -5.38 -6.72
C THR A 15 -18.97 -4.89 -5.40
N ALA A 16 -17.67 -4.58 -5.34
CA ALA A 16 -16.98 -4.14 -4.12
C ALA A 16 -16.82 -2.62 -4.06
N THR A 17 -17.94 -1.95 -3.83
CA THR A 17 -17.92 -0.78 -2.96
C THR A 17 -18.13 -1.32 -1.54
N PRO A 18 -17.14 -1.21 -0.62
CA PRO A 18 -15.96 -0.33 -0.63
C PRO A 18 -14.68 -0.98 -1.20
N ASP A 19 -13.73 -0.17 -1.67
CA ASP A 19 -12.37 -0.62 -1.98
C ASP A 19 -11.61 -1.11 -0.71
N TYR A 20 -10.47 -1.79 -0.90
CA TYR A 20 -9.72 -2.35 0.23
C TYR A 20 -9.31 -1.30 1.28
N LEU A 21 -8.88 -0.11 0.85
CA LEU A 21 -8.46 0.93 1.78
C LEU A 21 -9.66 1.50 2.55
N HIS A 22 -10.80 1.68 1.87
CA HIS A 22 -12.03 2.14 2.49
C HIS A 22 -12.55 1.14 3.54
N MET A 23 -12.54 -0.16 3.23
CA MET A 23 -12.91 -1.21 4.20
C MET A 23 -12.01 -1.18 5.45
N VAL A 24 -10.72 -0.95 5.26
CA VAL A 24 -9.74 -0.88 6.35
C VAL A 24 -9.91 0.41 7.17
N ALA A 25 -10.19 1.53 6.50
CA ALA A 25 -10.46 2.82 7.13
C ALA A 25 -11.71 2.75 8.03
N LEU A 26 -12.79 2.12 7.56
CA LEU A 26 -14.02 1.89 8.33
C LEU A 26 -13.79 1.05 9.59
N ARG A 27 -12.82 0.12 9.54
CA ARG A 27 -12.46 -0.72 10.70
C ARG A 27 -11.43 -0.06 11.63
N GLY A 28 -10.94 1.14 11.29
CA GLY A 28 -9.96 1.85 12.11
C GLY A 28 -8.59 1.17 12.19
N ASN A 29 -8.25 0.26 11.27
CA ASN A 29 -6.97 -0.45 11.30
C ASN A 29 -5.88 0.38 10.58
N SER A 30 -5.22 1.25 11.34
CA SER A 30 -4.16 2.14 10.84
C SER A 30 -3.03 1.35 10.20
N SER A 31 -2.54 0.30 10.86
CA SER A 31 -1.40 -0.47 10.37
C SER A 31 -1.64 -1.10 9.01
N LEU A 32 -2.83 -1.66 8.80
CA LEU A 32 -3.20 -2.23 7.50
C LEU A 32 -3.41 -1.14 6.44
N ALA A 33 -3.92 0.03 6.83
CA ALA A 33 -4.02 1.17 5.92
C ALA A 33 -2.63 1.64 5.47
N THR A 34 -1.66 1.75 6.39
CA THR A 34 -0.27 2.08 6.08
C THR A 34 0.32 1.05 5.11
N LEU A 35 0.10 -0.24 5.37
CA LEU A 35 0.60 -1.31 4.49
C LEU A 35 0.02 -1.22 3.08
N LEU A 36 -1.29 -0.94 2.94
CA LEU A 36 -1.93 -0.77 1.64
C LEU A 36 -1.35 0.42 0.86
N LEU A 37 -1.09 1.55 1.53
CA LEU A 37 -0.45 2.71 0.90
C LEU A 37 0.95 2.37 0.40
N LEU A 38 1.77 1.76 1.26
CA LEU A 38 3.16 1.41 0.95
C LEU A 38 3.27 0.31 -0.11
N ALA A 39 2.24 -0.54 -0.23
CA ALA A 39 2.08 -1.51 -1.30
C ALA A 39 1.64 -0.89 -2.64
N GLY A 40 1.31 0.40 -2.66
CA GLY A 40 0.98 1.15 -3.88
C GLY A 40 -0.51 1.33 -4.15
N PHE A 41 -1.33 1.41 -3.10
CA PHE A 41 -2.72 1.83 -3.25
C PHE A 41 -2.80 3.25 -3.84
N LYS A 42 -3.64 3.44 -4.86
CA LYS A 42 -3.83 4.70 -5.58
C LYS A 42 -4.76 5.61 -4.80
N LEU A 43 -4.19 6.31 -3.82
CA LEU A 43 -4.93 7.20 -2.92
C LEU A 43 -5.65 8.36 -3.65
N TRP A 44 -5.10 8.80 -4.78
CA TRP A 44 -5.67 9.85 -5.64
C TRP A 44 -6.98 9.45 -6.32
N SER A 45 -7.22 8.14 -6.50
CA SER A 45 -8.48 7.64 -7.08
C SER A 45 -9.55 7.31 -6.03
N ALA A 46 -9.28 7.56 -4.75
CA ALA A 46 -10.24 7.31 -3.67
C ALA A 46 -11.18 8.50 -3.49
N ASP A 47 -12.29 8.51 -4.23
CA ASP A 47 -13.29 9.59 -4.18
C ASP A 47 -13.97 9.72 -2.82
N TRP A 48 -14.06 8.62 -2.06
CA TRP A 48 -14.62 8.61 -0.71
C TRP A 48 -13.82 9.48 0.26
N LEU A 49 -12.56 9.84 -0.05
CA LEU A 49 -11.73 10.78 0.71
C LEU A 49 -12.03 12.27 0.44
N ASN A 50 -12.96 12.59 -0.46
CA ASN A 50 -13.38 13.97 -0.73
C ASN A 50 -14.37 14.53 0.31
N GLY A 51 -14.80 13.71 1.28
CA GLY A 51 -15.73 14.10 2.34
C GLY A 51 -15.11 14.94 3.45
N ILE A 52 -15.97 15.40 4.37
CA ILE A 52 -15.56 16.02 5.64
C ILE A 52 -15.49 14.91 6.70
N PHE A 53 -14.34 14.76 7.35
CA PHE A 53 -14.12 13.73 8.36
C PHE A 53 -13.91 14.35 9.74
N THR A 54 -14.37 13.64 10.77
CA THR A 54 -14.08 13.98 12.16
C THR A 54 -12.55 13.97 12.36
N PRO A 55 -11.96 15.06 12.90
CA PRO A 55 -10.52 15.12 13.18
C PRO A 55 -10.07 13.96 14.07
N GLY A 56 -8.87 13.43 13.80
CA GLY A 56 -8.28 12.32 14.56
C GLY A 56 -8.74 10.93 14.10
N THR A 57 -9.75 10.82 13.24
CA THR A 57 -10.12 9.54 12.63
C THR A 57 -9.11 9.09 11.58
N LEU A 58 -9.00 7.79 11.35
CA LEU A 58 -8.15 7.24 10.29
C LEU A 58 -8.51 7.81 8.90
N MET A 59 -9.80 8.05 8.63
CA MET A 59 -10.23 8.70 7.38
C MET A 59 -9.69 10.13 7.26
N SER A 60 -9.74 10.93 8.34
CA SER A 60 -9.17 12.28 8.34
C SER A 60 -7.66 12.26 8.07
N ARG A 61 -6.94 11.29 8.64
CA ARG A 61 -5.49 11.11 8.44
C ARG A 61 -5.18 10.68 7.01
N LEU A 62 -5.94 9.74 6.45
CA LEU A 62 -5.80 9.30 5.06
C LEU A 62 -6.07 10.45 4.08
N ALA A 63 -7.05 11.32 4.37
CA ALA A 63 -7.31 12.52 3.58
C ALA A 63 -6.12 13.48 3.62
N THR A 64 -5.47 13.65 4.78
CA THR A 64 -4.22 14.42 4.90
C THR A 64 -3.07 13.78 4.13
N VAL A 65 -2.87 12.46 4.25
CA VAL A 65 -1.80 11.73 3.56
C VAL A 65 -1.96 11.78 2.04
N ARG A 66 -3.19 11.88 1.52
CA ARG A 66 -3.43 12.09 0.09
C ARG A 66 -2.81 13.39 -0.45
N LEU A 67 -2.65 14.40 0.41
CA LEU A 67 -2.04 15.68 0.07
C LEU A 67 -0.50 15.66 0.24
N GLN A 68 0.05 14.60 0.86
CA GLN A 68 1.48 14.46 1.10
C GLN A 68 2.10 13.50 0.09
N PRO A 69 3.14 13.91 -0.65
CA PRO A 69 3.83 12.99 -1.52
C PRO A 69 4.57 11.93 -0.69
N LEU A 70 4.46 10.67 -1.11
CA LEU A 70 5.32 9.60 -0.60
C LEU A 70 6.79 9.92 -0.87
N THR A 71 7.69 9.35 -0.07
CA THR A 71 9.13 9.53 -0.30
C THR A 71 9.55 8.94 -1.64
N LEU A 72 10.65 9.44 -2.22
CA LEU A 72 11.21 8.85 -3.45
C LEU A 72 11.48 7.34 -3.29
N ALA A 73 11.95 6.93 -2.11
CA ALA A 73 12.19 5.51 -1.80
C ALA A 73 10.90 4.69 -1.88
N ASP A 74 9.79 5.19 -1.32
CA ASP A 74 8.48 4.53 -1.39
C ASP A 74 7.96 4.46 -2.83
N LEU A 75 8.13 5.54 -3.61
CA LEU A 75 7.75 5.56 -5.02
C LEU A 75 8.56 4.55 -5.83
N CYS A 76 9.89 4.47 -5.61
CA CYS A 76 10.74 3.45 -6.22
C CYS A 76 10.31 2.04 -5.82
N ARG A 77 10.00 1.80 -4.54
CA ARG A 77 9.48 0.51 -4.07
C ARG A 77 8.20 0.13 -4.80
N ILE A 78 7.23 1.04 -4.86
CA ILE A 78 5.94 0.81 -5.52
C ILE A 78 6.17 0.48 -6.99
N HIS A 79 7.01 1.25 -7.68
CA HIS A 79 7.29 1.05 -9.09
C HIS A 79 7.96 -0.32 -9.36
N ILE A 80 8.98 -0.69 -8.58
CA ILE A 80 9.66 -1.98 -8.72
C ILE A 80 8.70 -3.14 -8.44
N ARG A 81 7.87 -3.04 -7.39
CA ARG A 81 6.86 -4.06 -7.06
C ARG A 81 5.84 -4.24 -8.17
N GLN A 82 5.36 -3.15 -8.77
CA GLN A 82 4.42 -3.19 -9.90
C GLN A 82 5.08 -3.79 -11.15
N TRP A 83 6.34 -3.45 -11.42
CA TRP A 83 7.08 -3.96 -12.56
C TRP A 83 7.34 -5.48 -12.46
N LEU A 84 7.73 -5.96 -11.28
CA LEU A 84 8.00 -7.39 -11.06
C LEU A 84 6.71 -8.21 -10.87
N GLY A 85 5.64 -7.59 -10.37
CA GLY A 85 4.34 -8.22 -10.19
C GLY A 85 4.42 -9.51 -9.37
N GLU A 86 3.84 -10.60 -9.88
CA GLU A 86 3.86 -11.93 -9.26
C GLU A 86 5.27 -12.52 -9.13
N ARG A 87 6.22 -12.07 -9.96
CA ARG A 87 7.61 -12.53 -9.95
C ARG A 87 8.46 -11.85 -8.89
N LEU A 88 7.92 -10.86 -8.15
CA LEU A 88 8.63 -10.06 -7.16
C LEU A 88 9.53 -10.90 -6.26
N ARG A 89 8.98 -11.93 -5.62
CA ARG A 89 9.73 -12.76 -4.68
C ARG A 89 10.89 -13.51 -5.35
N VAL A 90 10.60 -14.22 -6.44
CA VAL A 90 11.60 -15.01 -7.18
C VAL A 90 12.71 -14.11 -7.73
N SER A 91 12.33 -12.94 -8.27
CA SER A 91 13.28 -11.97 -8.81
C SER A 91 14.18 -11.34 -7.73
N LEU A 92 13.65 -11.09 -6.53
CA LEU A 92 14.43 -10.52 -5.44
C LEU A 92 15.34 -11.53 -4.73
N GLU A 93 14.87 -12.76 -4.53
CA GLU A 93 15.65 -13.85 -3.92
C GLU A 93 16.91 -14.19 -4.75
N GLY A 94 16.84 -14.05 -6.08
CA GLY A 94 17.99 -14.24 -6.98
C GLY A 94 18.79 -12.98 -7.30
N SER A 95 18.45 -11.83 -6.71
CA SER A 95 19.10 -10.55 -7.04
C SER A 95 20.41 -10.32 -6.27
N SER A 96 21.29 -9.49 -6.83
CA SER A 96 22.51 -9.01 -6.15
C SER A 96 22.26 -7.82 -5.21
N LEU A 97 21.00 -7.53 -4.89
CA LEU A 97 20.64 -6.40 -4.04
C LEU A 97 21.00 -6.67 -2.57
N PRO A 98 21.40 -5.65 -1.80
CA PRO A 98 21.61 -5.80 -0.38
C PRO A 98 20.35 -6.30 0.34
N THR A 99 20.50 -7.17 1.34
CA THR A 99 19.38 -7.76 2.09
C THR A 99 18.39 -6.71 2.63
N ARG A 100 18.89 -5.55 3.07
CA ARG A 100 18.03 -4.45 3.54
C ARG A 100 17.12 -3.91 2.44
N VAL A 101 17.62 -3.80 1.20
CA VAL A 101 16.83 -3.35 0.05
C VAL A 101 15.80 -4.40 -0.34
N VAL A 102 16.17 -5.68 -0.33
CA VAL A 102 15.23 -6.78 -0.57
C VAL A 102 14.08 -6.76 0.43
N ARG A 103 14.39 -6.66 1.73
CA ARG A 103 13.38 -6.54 2.79
C ARG A 103 12.47 -5.33 2.61
N PHE A 104 13.06 -4.17 2.32
CA PHE A 104 12.31 -2.95 2.01
C PHE A 104 11.35 -3.15 0.83
N LEU A 105 11.80 -3.77 -0.27
CA LEU A 105 10.97 -4.06 -1.44
C LEU A 105 9.88 -5.09 -1.14
N MET A 106 10.13 -6.02 -0.22
CA MET A 106 9.16 -7.01 0.24
C MET A 106 8.21 -6.49 1.33
N LEU A 107 8.34 -5.24 1.76
CA LEU A 107 7.58 -4.65 2.88
C LEU A 107 7.83 -5.34 4.23
N GLU A 108 9.00 -5.97 4.39
CA GLU A 108 9.40 -6.61 5.65
C GLU A 108 9.96 -5.56 6.62
N GLY A 109 9.46 -5.58 7.86
CA GLY A 109 9.95 -4.69 8.93
C GLY A 109 9.57 -3.22 8.75
N VAL A 110 8.50 -2.94 8.00
CA VAL A 110 7.94 -1.61 7.83
C VAL A 110 7.27 -1.14 9.12
N GLU A 111 7.62 0.06 9.57
CA GLU A 111 6.90 0.72 10.67
C GLU A 111 5.51 1.13 10.18
N VAL A 112 4.49 0.64 10.87
CA VAL A 112 3.07 0.74 10.48
C VAL A 112 2.32 1.69 11.39
N ASP A 113 2.66 2.97 11.30
CA ASP A 113 1.87 4.06 11.89
C ASP A 113 1.67 5.16 10.84
N LEU A 114 0.49 5.13 10.23
CA LEU A 114 -0.16 6.32 9.66
C LEU A 114 -0.44 7.29 10.79
#